data_AF-A0A444WZX0-F1
#
_entry.id   AF-A0A444WZX0-F1
#
_cell.length_a   1.000
_cell.length_b   1.000
_cell.length_c   1.000
_cell.angle_alpha   90.00
_cell.angle_beta   90.00
_cell.angle_gamma   90.00
#
_symmetry.space_group_name_H-M   'P 1'
#
loop_
_entity.id
_entity.type
_entity.pdbx_description
1 polymer ?
#
loop_
_entity_poly.entity_id
_entity_poly.type
_entity_poly.pdbx_seq_one_letter_code
_entity_poly.pdbx_strand_id
1 'polypeptide(L)'
;MMNTNIKVVGVEPADRSIISGDNPGFMPNILNIKLLDEVIKVMVGLQFEPFIEDLTSLVKSGEVPISRIDDAVERILRMKFAAGRFEFPFSDRSLLDMVGCKQHRDLAREAVRKSLVLLKNRKDISKPFLPLDRKAKRILVAGTHADDLGFQCGGWTKTWYGCSGRITIDFPIL
;
A
#
# COMPACT_ATOMS: atom_id res chain seq x y z
N MET A 1 -0.75 14.98 -22.72
CA MET A 1 0.09 16.18 -22.70
C MET A 1 0.30 16.57 -21.25
N MET A 2 1.49 16.30 -20.69
CA MET A 2 1.83 16.73 -19.32
C MET A 2 2.19 18.22 -19.30
N ASN A 3 1.85 18.87 -18.18
CA ASN A 3 2.20 20.24 -17.86
C ASN A 3 3.73 20.33 -17.68
N THR A 4 4.43 21.04 -18.58
CA THR A 4 5.90 21.16 -18.61
C THR A 4 6.51 21.86 -17.38
N ASN A 5 5.67 22.34 -16.46
CA ASN A 5 6.08 23.04 -15.23
C ASN A 5 6.21 22.12 -14.00
N ILE A 6 5.90 20.83 -14.09
CA ILE A 6 6.06 19.89 -12.96
C ILE A 6 7.31 19.04 -13.20
N LYS A 7 8.35 19.26 -12.38
CA LYS A 7 9.57 18.45 -12.39
C LYS A 7 9.50 17.39 -11.29
N VAL A 8 9.29 16.13 -11.67
CA VAL A 8 9.42 14.99 -10.74
C VAL A 8 10.90 14.80 -10.42
N VAL A 9 11.27 15.00 -9.15
CA VAL A 9 12.66 14.82 -8.65
C VAL A 9 12.88 13.47 -7.96
N GLY A 10 11.81 12.69 -7.79
CA GLY A 10 11.82 11.36 -7.16
C GLY A 10 11.74 10.21 -8.16
N VAL A 11 11.52 9.01 -7.64
CA VAL A 11 11.29 7.79 -8.43
C VAL A 11 9.80 7.57 -8.64
N GLU A 12 9.41 7.28 -9.87
CA GLU A 12 8.05 6.86 -10.22
C GLU A 12 8.04 5.34 -10.44
N PRO A 13 7.50 4.55 -9.48
CA PRO A 13 7.36 3.11 -9.64
C PRO A 13 6.10 2.78 -10.45
N ALA A 14 6.22 1.86 -11.42
CA ALA A 14 5.04 1.27 -12.05
C ALA A 14 4.29 0.37 -11.06
N ASP A 15 2.96 0.45 -11.07
CA ASP A 15 2.12 -0.54 -10.42
C ASP A 15 2.30 -1.92 -11.09
N ARG A 16 2.02 -3.00 -10.35
CA ARG A 16 2.27 -4.40 -10.78
C ARG A 16 1.66 -4.72 -12.14
N SER A 17 0.55 -4.07 -12.50
CA SER A 17 -0.25 -4.37 -13.71
C SER A 17 0.07 -3.49 -14.92
N ILE A 18 0.80 -2.37 -14.74
CA ILE A 18 0.98 -1.37 -15.81
C ILE A 18 1.89 -1.90 -16.92
N ILE A 19 2.86 -2.73 -16.57
CA ILE A 19 3.81 -3.31 -17.53
C ILE A 19 3.43 -4.75 -17.89
N SER A 20 2.71 -5.47 -17.02
CA SER A 20 2.27 -6.84 -17.32
C SER A 20 0.88 -6.96 -17.96
N GLY A 21 0.08 -5.88 -18.01
CA GLY A 21 -1.36 -5.99 -18.24
C GLY A 21 -2.10 -6.81 -17.15
N ASP A 22 -3.39 -7.08 -17.37
CA ASP A 22 -4.26 -7.91 -16.50
C ASP A 22 -3.91 -9.41 -16.51
N ASN A 23 -2.90 -9.80 -17.28
CA ASN A 23 -2.37 -11.16 -17.31
C ASN A 23 -1.06 -11.21 -16.52
N PRO A 24 -0.98 -12.00 -15.42
CA PRO A 24 0.28 -12.26 -14.76
C PRO A 24 1.25 -12.87 -15.79
N GLY A 25 2.26 -12.09 -16.20
CA GLY A 25 3.29 -12.54 -17.13
C GLY A 25 3.14 -12.14 -18.59
N PHE A 26 2.26 -11.20 -18.94
CA PHE A 26 2.26 -10.60 -20.28
C PHE A 26 3.23 -9.40 -20.34
N MET A 27 4.45 -9.61 -20.79
CA MET A 27 5.31 -8.51 -21.24
C MET A 27 4.80 -8.06 -22.63
N PRO A 28 4.33 -6.82 -22.83
CA PRO A 28 4.02 -6.35 -24.17
C PRO A 28 5.30 -6.44 -25.00
N ASN A 29 5.23 -7.10 -26.18
CA ASN A 29 6.34 -7.28 -27.12
C ASN A 29 6.93 -5.98 -27.70
N ILE A 30 6.50 -4.84 -27.17
CA ILE A 30 7.14 -3.56 -27.37
C ILE A 30 6.96 -2.82 -26.05
N LEU A 31 8.06 -2.65 -25.31
CA LEU A 31 8.19 -1.56 -24.34
C LEU A 31 7.90 -0.29 -25.14
N ASN A 32 6.64 0.17 -25.12
CA ASN A 32 6.27 1.43 -25.74
C ASN A 32 7.15 2.48 -25.06
N ILE A 33 8.10 3.04 -25.79
CA ILE A 33 9.14 3.94 -25.27
C ILE A 33 8.50 5.11 -24.49
N LYS A 34 7.27 5.49 -24.82
CA LYS A 34 6.47 6.48 -24.07
C LYS A 34 6.15 6.09 -22.63
N LEU A 35 6.04 4.79 -22.33
CA LEU A 35 5.79 4.26 -20.99
C LEU A 35 7.09 4.28 -20.15
N LEU A 36 8.24 4.12 -20.80
CA LEU A 36 9.55 4.28 -20.18
C LEU A 36 9.91 5.73 -19.87
N ASP A 37 9.24 6.72 -20.48
CA ASP A 37 9.37 8.14 -20.12
C ASP A 37 8.72 8.45 -18.75
N GLU A 38 7.74 7.67 -18.32
CA GLU A 38 6.99 7.85 -17.06
C GLU A 38 7.46 6.87 -15.97
N VAL A 39 7.83 5.64 -16.33
CA VAL A 39 8.21 4.60 -15.36
C VAL A 39 9.73 4.51 -15.19
N ILE A 40 10.21 4.82 -14.00
CA ILE A 40 11.64 4.79 -13.62
C ILE A 40 12.00 3.50 -12.86
N LYS A 41 11.02 2.86 -12.22
CA LYS A 41 11.19 1.59 -11.52
C LYS A 41 10.08 0.63 -11.92
N VAL A 42 10.45 -0.49 -12.53
CA VAL A 42 9.51 -1.53 -12.95
C VAL A 42 9.32 -2.57 -11.84
N MET A 43 8.07 -2.81 -11.44
CA MET A 43 7.73 -3.90 -10.51
C MET A 43 7.44 -5.17 -11.29
N VAL A 44 8.49 -5.90 -11.68
CA VAL A 44 8.33 -7.23 -12.28
C VAL A 44 8.24 -8.26 -11.16
N GLY A 45 7.10 -8.93 -11.02
CA GLY A 45 6.90 -9.92 -9.97
C GLY A 45 7.75 -11.18 -10.16
N LEU A 46 7.53 -11.89 -11.28
CA LEU A 46 8.07 -13.24 -11.52
C LEU A 46 8.90 -13.38 -12.79
N GLN A 47 9.04 -12.33 -13.61
CA GLN A 47 9.73 -12.35 -14.91
C GLN A 47 10.80 -11.27 -15.02
N PHE A 48 11.62 -11.10 -13.98
CA PHE A 48 12.63 -10.03 -13.99
C PHE A 48 13.79 -10.33 -14.94
N GLU A 49 14.09 -11.60 -15.22
CA GLU A 49 15.17 -12.01 -16.12
C GLU A 49 14.86 -11.63 -17.58
N PRO A 50 13.71 -11.99 -18.18
CA PRO A 50 13.36 -11.53 -19.53
C PRO A 50 13.32 -10.01 -19.64
N PHE A 51 12.80 -9.31 -18.62
CA PHE A 51 12.79 -7.85 -18.60
C PHE A 51 14.20 -7.24 -18.66
N ILE A 52 15.16 -7.80 -17.92
CA ILE A 52 16.55 -7.34 -17.95
C ILE A 52 17.18 -7.59 -19.33
N GLU A 53 16.92 -8.76 -19.93
CA GLU A 53 17.43 -9.11 -21.25
C GLU A 53 16.90 -8.15 -22.33
N ASP A 54 15.58 -7.94 -22.36
CA ASP A 54 14.91 -7.07 -23.32
C ASP A 54 15.38 -5.62 -23.18
N LEU A 55 15.41 -5.08 -21.94
CA LEU A 55 15.87 -3.73 -21.70
C LEU A 55 17.35 -3.56 -22.10
N THR A 56 18.19 -4.55 -21.83
CA THR A 56 19.59 -4.54 -22.24
C THR A 56 19.73 -4.53 -23.76
N SER A 57 18.89 -5.31 -24.46
CA SER A 57 18.86 -5.34 -25.92
C SER A 57 18.48 -3.97 -26.50
N LEU A 58 17.45 -3.33 -25.95
CA LEU A 58 16.98 -2.00 -26.38
C LEU A 58 18.02 -0.89 -26.15
N VAL A 59 18.79 -0.97 -25.05
CA VAL A 59 19.91 -0.04 -24.82
C VAL A 59 21.02 -0.27 -25.84
N LYS A 60 21.35 -1.54 -26.13
CA LYS A 60 22.38 -1.90 -27.13
C LYS A 60 21.97 -1.54 -28.56
N SER A 61 20.69 -1.63 -28.91
CA SER A 61 20.16 -1.21 -30.22
C SER A 61 20.03 0.31 -30.35
N GLY A 62 20.13 1.05 -29.24
CA GLY A 62 19.98 2.51 -29.20
C GLY A 62 18.53 2.98 -29.15
N GLU A 63 17.57 2.06 -29.11
CA GLU A 63 16.15 2.37 -28.94
C GLU A 63 15.86 3.00 -27.57
N VAL A 64 16.62 2.62 -26.54
CA VAL A 64 16.65 3.30 -25.24
C VAL A 64 18.00 3.99 -25.07
N PRO A 65 18.05 5.34 -25.01
CA PRO A 65 19.32 6.04 -24.84
C PRO A 65 19.90 5.79 -23.44
N ILE A 66 21.23 5.62 -23.36
CA ILE A 66 21.91 5.38 -22.07
C ILE A 66 21.65 6.50 -21.06
N SER A 67 21.51 7.74 -21.52
CA SER A 67 21.15 8.89 -20.68
C SER A 67 19.82 8.72 -19.93
N ARG A 68 18.88 7.92 -20.48
CA ARG A 68 17.63 7.58 -19.79
C ARG A 68 17.87 6.60 -18.64
N ILE A 69 18.77 5.64 -18.83
CA ILE A 69 19.19 4.72 -17.77
C ILE A 69 19.92 5.50 -16.67
N ASP A 70 20.80 6.41 -17.04
CA ASP A 70 21.54 7.25 -16.09
C ASP A 70 20.59 8.12 -15.23
N ASP A 71 19.61 8.80 -15.84
CA ASP A 71 18.58 9.57 -15.11
C ASP A 71 17.77 8.68 -14.15
N ALA A 72 17.38 7.48 -14.59
CA ALA A 72 16.63 6.53 -13.77
C ALA A 72 17.45 6.04 -12.56
N VAL A 73 18.70 5.63 -12.80
CA VAL A 73 19.62 5.15 -11.76
C VAL A 73 19.96 6.28 -10.79
N GLU A 74 20.21 7.50 -11.28
CA GLU A 74 20.51 8.66 -10.45
C GLU A 74 19.38 8.95 -9.45
N ARG A 75 18.12 8.91 -9.88
CA ARG A 75 16.96 9.13 -8.99
C ARG A 75 16.80 8.02 -7.95
N ILE A 76 17.02 6.77 -8.35
CA ILE A 76 16.99 5.62 -7.43
C ILE A 76 18.10 5.76 -6.38
N LEU A 77 19.32 6.05 -6.81
CA LEU A 77 20.47 6.20 -5.91
C LEU A 77 20.29 7.41 -5.00
N ARG A 78 19.84 8.56 -5.51
CA ARG A 78 19.52 9.76 -4.73
C ARG A 78 18.55 9.44 -3.60
N MET A 79 17.47 8.71 -3.87
CA MET A 79 16.52 8.28 -2.85
C MET A 79 17.17 7.33 -1.82
N LYS A 80 17.99 6.38 -2.27
CA LYS A 80 18.69 5.43 -1.37
C LYS A 80 19.68 6.14 -0.44
N PHE A 81 20.45 7.11 -0.97
CA PHE A 81 21.35 7.94 -0.17
C PHE A 81 20.58 8.83 0.81
N ALA A 82 19.53 9.52 0.34
CA ALA A 82 18.69 10.36 1.22
C ALA A 82 18.02 9.56 2.34
N ALA A 83 17.67 8.29 2.09
CA ALA A 83 17.11 7.38 3.08
C ALA A 83 18.16 6.68 3.96
N GLY A 84 19.45 7.00 3.83
CA GLY A 84 20.54 6.43 4.63
C GLY A 84 20.76 4.92 4.42
N ARG A 85 20.37 4.38 3.26
CA ARG A 85 20.39 2.92 3.02
C ARG A 85 21.79 2.37 2.79
N PHE A 86 22.77 3.22 2.49
CA PHE A 86 24.16 2.79 2.37
C PHE A 86 24.83 2.70 3.75
N GLU A 87 24.44 3.57 4.68
CA GLU A 87 24.91 3.59 6.08
C GLU A 87 24.19 2.53 6.92
N PHE A 88 22.89 2.35 6.69
CA PHE A 88 22.04 1.39 7.41
C PHE A 88 21.37 0.40 6.44
N PRO A 89 22.15 -0.54 5.86
CA PRO A 89 21.65 -1.45 4.83
C PRO A 89 20.76 -2.57 5.39
N PHE A 90 20.81 -2.83 6.70
CA PHE A 90 20.08 -3.92 7.35
C PHE A 90 18.95 -3.42 8.26
N SER A 91 17.99 -4.30 8.53
CA SER A 91 16.91 -4.05 9.48
C SER A 91 17.45 -4.04 10.92
N ASP A 92 17.01 -3.06 11.71
CA ASP A 92 17.25 -3.04 13.15
C ASP A 92 16.24 -3.95 13.87
N ARG A 93 16.74 -5.04 14.47
CA ARG A 93 15.92 -6.01 15.20
C ARG A 93 15.42 -5.48 16.54
N SER A 94 16.02 -4.42 17.09
CA SER A 94 15.56 -3.82 18.35
C SER A 94 14.17 -3.17 18.22
N LEU A 95 13.74 -2.88 16.98
CA LEU A 95 12.47 -2.24 16.67
C LEU A 95 11.29 -3.22 16.56
N LEU A 96 11.51 -4.53 16.72
CA LEU A 96 10.45 -5.53 16.58
C LEU A 96 9.28 -5.29 17.55
N ASP A 97 9.56 -4.83 18.77
CA ASP A 97 8.55 -4.54 19.78
C ASP A 97 7.66 -3.32 19.41
N MET A 98 8.04 -2.52 18.40
CA MET A 98 7.18 -1.46 17.87
C MET A 98 6.03 -2.00 17.02
N VAL A 99 6.16 -3.22 16.48
CA VAL A 99 5.12 -3.84 15.65
C VAL A 99 3.91 -4.16 16.53
N GLY A 100 2.80 -3.48 16.28
CA GLY A 100 1.57 -3.66 17.06
C GLY A 100 1.71 -3.20 18.52
N CYS A 101 2.61 -2.27 18.85
CA CYS A 101 2.73 -1.77 20.22
C CYS A 101 1.44 -1.07 20.71
N LYS A 102 1.30 -0.93 22.05
CA LYS A 102 0.10 -0.34 22.66
C LYS A 102 -0.17 1.08 22.17
N GLN A 103 0.89 1.88 22.01
CA GLN A 103 0.79 3.27 21.57
C GLN A 103 0.19 3.37 20.17
N HIS A 104 0.60 2.51 19.24
CA HIS A 104 0.02 2.44 17.90
C HIS A 104 -1.44 1.99 17.93
N ARG A 105 -1.79 1.02 18.79
CA ARG A 105 -3.18 0.57 18.97
C ARG A 105 -4.07 1.66 19.58
N ASP A 106 -3.56 2.43 20.54
CA ASP A 106 -4.30 3.53 21.15
C ASP A 106 -4.61 4.61 20.10
N LEU A 107 -3.63 4.94 19.24
CA LEU A 107 -3.81 5.84 18.11
C LEU A 107 -4.80 5.28 17.07
N ALA A 108 -4.69 4.00 16.71
CA ALA A 108 -5.64 3.34 15.81
C ALA A 108 -7.06 3.38 16.37
N ARG A 109 -7.23 3.15 17.68
CA ARG A 109 -8.52 3.25 18.38
C ARG A 109 -9.07 4.66 18.36
N GLU A 110 -8.22 5.68 18.48
CA GLU A 110 -8.63 7.07 18.31
C GLU A 110 -9.08 7.35 16.88
N ALA A 111 -8.32 6.92 15.88
CA ALA A 111 -8.68 7.06 14.47
C ALA A 111 -10.02 6.40 14.15
N VAL A 112 -10.27 5.18 14.67
CA VAL A 112 -11.57 4.50 14.56
C VAL A 112 -12.70 5.35 15.15
N ARG A 113 -12.53 5.93 16.34
CA ARG A 113 -13.57 6.80 16.93
C ARG A 113 -13.85 8.03 16.08
N LYS A 114 -12.81 8.62 15.47
CA LYS A 114 -12.91 9.83 14.65
C LYS A 114 -13.41 9.57 13.23
N SER A 115 -13.31 8.34 12.71
CA SER A 115 -13.77 7.99 11.36
C SER A 115 -15.27 7.67 11.29
N LEU A 116 -15.93 7.42 12.42
CA LEU A 116 -17.36 7.11 12.46
C LEU A 116 -18.20 8.31 12.02
N VAL A 117 -19.04 8.11 11.00
CA VAL A 117 -20.02 9.11 10.53
C VAL A 117 -21.41 8.73 11.04
N LEU A 118 -22.00 9.58 11.87
CA LEU A 118 -23.34 9.37 12.41
C LEU A 118 -24.42 9.78 11.40
N LEU A 119 -24.93 8.81 10.63
CA LEU A 119 -25.95 9.07 9.59
C LEU A 119 -27.35 9.32 10.17
N LYS A 120 -27.70 8.68 11.29
CA LYS A 120 -29.02 8.79 11.94
C LYS A 120 -28.91 8.57 13.44
N ASN A 121 -29.55 9.44 14.22
CA ASN A 121 -29.61 9.33 15.69
C ASN A 121 -30.99 9.75 16.22
N ARG A 122 -32.04 8.95 15.97
CA ARG A 122 -33.43 9.34 16.34
C ARG A 122 -34.03 8.52 17.46
N LYS A 123 -34.53 9.23 18.48
CA LYS A 123 -35.76 8.91 19.21
C LYS A 123 -36.35 10.21 19.83
N ASP A 124 -36.99 11.07 19.02
CA ASP A 124 -37.36 12.46 19.41
C ASP A 124 -36.10 13.37 19.60
N ILE A 125 -36.21 14.67 19.27
CA ILE A 125 -35.16 15.67 19.54
C ILE A 125 -34.89 15.75 21.05
N SER A 126 -35.92 15.51 21.85
CA SER A 126 -35.84 15.50 23.31
C SER A 126 -35.10 14.29 23.89
N LYS A 127 -34.88 13.20 23.12
CA LYS A 127 -34.24 11.97 23.62
C LYS A 127 -33.44 11.20 22.55
N PRO A 128 -32.24 11.68 22.14
CA PRO A 128 -31.42 10.97 21.16
C PRO A 128 -31.13 9.51 21.58
N PHE A 129 -30.99 8.61 20.60
CA PHE A 129 -30.75 7.18 20.86
C PHE A 129 -29.33 6.93 21.36
N LEU A 130 -28.34 7.62 20.78
CA LEU A 130 -26.95 7.61 21.20
C LEU A 130 -26.60 8.87 22.01
N PRO A 131 -25.75 8.76 23.05
CA PRO A 131 -25.01 7.57 23.47
C PRO A 131 -25.88 6.57 24.26
N LEU A 132 -25.57 5.27 24.14
CA LEU A 132 -26.24 4.22 24.90
C LEU A 132 -25.89 4.28 26.40
N ASP A 133 -26.85 3.92 27.25
CA ASP A 133 -26.64 3.83 28.69
C ASP A 133 -25.70 2.66 29.03
N ARG A 134 -24.55 2.99 29.65
CA ARG A 134 -23.56 2.01 30.11
C ARG A 134 -24.06 1.16 31.29
N LYS A 135 -25.14 1.56 31.96
CA LYS A 135 -25.76 0.86 33.10
C LYS A 135 -26.94 -0.04 32.69
N ALA A 136 -27.17 -0.23 31.39
CA ALA A 136 -28.24 -1.12 30.92
C ALA A 136 -28.05 -2.55 31.47
N LYS A 137 -29.13 -3.13 32.02
CA LYS A 137 -29.09 -4.48 32.63
C LYS A 137 -28.84 -5.60 31.62
N ARG A 138 -29.18 -5.37 30.34
CA ARG A 138 -29.05 -6.35 29.27
C ARG A 138 -28.87 -5.63 27.94
N ILE A 139 -27.89 -6.07 27.16
CA ILE A 139 -27.61 -5.57 25.81
C ILE A 139 -27.57 -6.78 24.88
N LEU A 140 -28.20 -6.66 23.71
CA LEU A 140 -28.06 -7.61 22.62
C LEU A 140 -27.10 -7.03 21.58
N VAL A 141 -26.11 -7.82 21.19
CA VAL A 141 -25.20 -7.53 20.08
C VAL A 141 -25.49 -8.58 19.02
N ALA A 142 -25.83 -8.15 17.80
CA ALA A 142 -26.27 -9.03 16.72
C ALA A 142 -25.80 -8.52 15.35
N GLY A 143 -25.81 -9.41 14.35
CA GLY A 143 -25.37 -9.14 12.99
C GLY A 143 -24.11 -9.95 12.63
N THR A 144 -23.92 -10.20 11.33
CA THR A 144 -22.82 -11.06 10.83
C THR A 144 -21.43 -10.50 11.09
N HIS A 145 -21.30 -9.19 11.31
CA HIS A 145 -20.01 -8.51 11.53
C HIS A 145 -19.72 -8.24 13.01
N ALA A 146 -20.65 -8.59 13.91
CA ALA A 146 -20.60 -8.14 15.29
C ALA A 146 -19.45 -8.76 16.11
N ASP A 147 -19.00 -9.95 15.73
CA ASP A 147 -17.83 -10.65 16.30
C ASP A 147 -16.95 -11.23 15.19
N ASP A 148 -16.70 -10.44 14.14
CA ASP A 148 -15.85 -10.84 13.03
C ASP A 148 -14.77 -9.79 12.78
N LEU A 149 -13.53 -10.09 13.16
CA LEU A 149 -12.39 -9.18 13.01
C LEU A 149 -12.04 -8.99 11.53
N GLY A 150 -12.09 -10.06 10.76
CA GLY A 150 -11.81 -10.04 9.33
C GLY A 150 -12.72 -9.09 8.57
N PHE A 151 -14.02 -9.12 8.86
CA PHE A 151 -14.98 -8.18 8.29
C PHE A 151 -14.81 -6.74 8.77
N GLN A 152 -14.37 -6.53 10.02
CA GLN A 152 -14.05 -5.19 10.53
C GLN A 152 -12.80 -4.59 9.86
N CYS A 153 -11.84 -5.43 9.46
CA CYS A 153 -10.62 -4.99 8.80
C CYS A 153 -10.76 -4.85 7.28
N GLY A 154 -11.48 -5.75 6.61
CA GLY A 154 -11.67 -5.77 5.17
C GLY A 154 -10.45 -6.31 4.39
N GLY A 155 -10.36 -5.93 3.11
CA GLY A 155 -9.25 -6.29 2.23
C GLY A 155 -7.90 -5.74 2.70
N TRP A 156 -6.80 -6.24 2.12
CA TRP A 156 -5.43 -5.87 2.48
C TRP A 156 -5.05 -6.12 3.95
N THR A 157 -5.81 -6.95 4.65
CA THR A 157 -5.50 -7.39 6.01
C THR A 157 -5.17 -8.88 5.98
N LYS A 158 -3.89 -9.21 6.21
CA LYS A 158 -3.29 -10.57 6.08
C LYS A 158 -3.27 -11.13 4.66
N THR A 159 -4.37 -11.02 3.91
CA THR A 159 -4.49 -11.43 2.51
C THR A 159 -4.93 -10.25 1.64
N TRP A 160 -4.81 -10.41 0.32
CA TRP A 160 -5.18 -9.35 -0.62
C TRP A 160 -6.67 -8.99 -0.53
N TYR A 161 -7.54 -10.00 -0.58
CA TYR A 161 -9.00 -9.81 -0.54
C TYR A 161 -9.57 -9.73 0.88
N GLY A 162 -8.76 -10.02 1.90
CA GLY A 162 -9.25 -10.26 3.25
C GLY A 162 -9.94 -11.62 3.38
N CYS A 163 -10.41 -11.93 4.59
CA CYS A 163 -11.26 -13.08 4.86
C CYS A 163 -12.05 -12.85 6.16
N SER A 164 -13.13 -13.60 6.37
CA SER A 164 -13.92 -13.57 7.61
C SER A 164 -13.19 -14.26 8.77
N GLY A 165 -13.61 -13.96 9.98
CA GLY A 165 -13.24 -14.64 11.21
C GLY A 165 -12.08 -13.99 11.97
N ARG A 166 -11.49 -14.76 12.89
CA ARG A 166 -10.38 -14.30 13.73
C ARG A 166 -9.06 -14.42 12.96
N ILE A 167 -8.77 -13.44 12.12
CA ILE A 167 -7.67 -13.54 11.14
C ILE A 167 -6.27 -13.27 11.73
N THR A 168 -6.16 -12.70 12.93
CA THR A 168 -4.88 -12.26 13.52
C THR A 168 -4.51 -13.03 14.80
N ILE A 169 -4.74 -14.34 14.83
CA ILE A 169 -4.45 -15.18 16.02
C ILE A 169 -2.98 -15.07 16.46
N ASP A 170 -2.06 -14.95 15.50
CA ASP A 170 -0.62 -14.88 15.74
C ASP A 170 -0.13 -13.46 16.12
N PHE A 171 -0.99 -12.44 15.95
CA PHE A 171 -0.68 -11.04 16.20
C PHE A 171 -1.93 -10.33 16.76
N PRO A 172 -2.20 -10.36 18.07
CA PRO A 172 -3.39 -9.72 18.60
C PRO A 172 -3.31 -8.20 18.41
N ILE A 173 -4.03 -7.71 17.38
CA ILE A 173 -4.15 -6.28 17.04
C ILE A 173 -5.14 -5.57 17.98
N LEU A 174 -5.89 -6.33 18.80
CA LEU A 174 -6.87 -5.85 19.77
C LEU A 174 -6.70 -6.55 21.12
#